data_AF-A0A1H7LAR6-F1
#
_entry.id   AF-A0A1H7LAR6-F1
#
_cell.length_a   1.000
_cell.length_b   1.000
_cell.length_c   1.000
_cell.angle_alpha   90.00
_cell.angle_beta   90.00
_cell.angle_gamma   90.00
#
_symmetry.space_group_name_H-M   'P 1'
#
loop_
_entity.id
_entity.type
_entity.pdbx_description
1 polymer ?
#
loop_
_entity_poly.entity_id
_entity_poly.type
_entity_poly.pdbx_seq_one_letter_code
_entity_poly.pdbx_strand_id
1 'polypeptide(L)' 'MKLEELLAPCPKCGSKDKIAHRKMLDNHRAHAEMDTVKCEECGYIFFVNENMEEDEKKQLLNELNKIYG' A
#
# COMPACT_ATOMS: atom_id res chain seq x y z
N MET A 1 3.94 8.92 -0.62
CA MET A 1 2.47 8.79 -0.64
C MET A 1 1.88 10.10 -0.20
N LYS A 2 0.84 10.60 -0.88
CA LYS A 2 0.15 11.83 -0.47
C LYS A 2 -0.86 11.50 0.65
N LEU A 3 -0.96 12.35 1.66
CA LEU A 3 -1.83 12.10 2.82
C LEU A 3 -3.31 11.97 2.41
N GLU A 4 -3.70 12.69 1.37
CA GLU A 4 -5.06 12.72 0.84
C GLU A 4 -5.49 11.35 0.30
N GLU A 5 -4.59 10.60 -0.35
CA GLU A 5 -4.84 9.25 -0.88
C GLU A 5 -5.04 8.23 0.25
N LEU A 6 -4.36 8.43 1.38
CA LEU A 6 -4.49 7.59 2.56
C LEU A 6 -5.81 7.85 3.31
N LEU A 7 -6.40 9.03 3.18
CA LEU A 7 -7.70 9.36 3.80
C LEU A 7 -8.89 9.11 2.87
N ALA A 8 -8.63 8.94 1.57
CA ALA A 8 -9.66 8.70 0.58
C ALA A 8 -10.37 7.34 0.83
N PRO A 9 -11.71 7.28 0.63
CA PRO A 9 -12.43 6.01 0.59
C PRO A 9 -11.83 5.04 -0.42
N CYS A 10 -11.91 3.74 -0.14
CA CYS A 10 -11.47 2.72 -1.05
C CYS A 10 -12.26 2.79 -2.37
N PRO A 11 -11.60 2.83 -3.54
CA PRO A 11 -12.28 2.92 -4.81
C PRO A 11 -13.08 1.64 -5.16
N LYS A 12 -12.78 0.50 -4.52
CA LYS A 12 -13.47 -0.78 -4.77
C LYS A 12 -14.70 -0.99 -3.90
N CYS A 13 -14.60 -0.74 -2.60
CA CYS A 13 -15.67 -1.04 -1.64
C CYS A 13 -16.18 0.17 -0.84
N GLY A 14 -15.57 1.35 -0.96
CA GLY A 14 -15.94 2.56 -0.24
C GLY A 14 -15.46 2.63 1.22
N SER A 15 -14.86 1.56 1.77
CA SER A 15 -14.34 1.57 3.14
C SER A 15 -13.21 2.59 3.31
N LYS A 16 -13.18 3.24 4.48
CA LYS A 16 -12.09 4.15 4.87
C LYS A 16 -11.03 3.45 5.72
N ASP A 17 -11.29 2.23 6.17
CA ASP A 17 -10.41 1.48 7.03
C ASP A 17 -9.27 0.86 6.21
N LYS A 18 -8.04 1.08 6.68
CA LYS A 18 -6.82 0.68 6.00
C LYS A 18 -5.84 0.07 7.00
N ILE A 19 -5.15 -0.97 6.55
CA ILE A 19 -4.08 -1.62 7.30
C ILE A 19 -2.75 -1.23 6.67
N ALA A 20 -1.84 -0.72 7.49
CA ALA A 20 -0.45 -0.47 7.12
C ALA A 20 0.43 -1.65 7.56
N HIS A 21 1.01 -2.35 6.58
CA HIS A 21 2.03 -3.35 6.84
C HIS A 21 3.39 -2.69 6.93
N ARG A 22 4.19 -3.11 7.92
CA ARG A 22 5.55 -2.62 8.13
C ARG A 22 6.54 -3.77 8.01
N LYS A 23 7.67 -3.50 7.38
CA LYS A 23 8.81 -4.41 7.28
C LYS A 23 9.88 -3.97 8.26
N MET A 24 10.33 -4.90 9.10
CA MET A 24 11.47 -4.69 9.98
C MET A 24 12.75 -4.73 9.14
N LEU A 25 13.65 -3.77 9.34
CA LEU A 25 14.92 -3.75 8.63
C LEU A 25 15.93 -4.63 9.35
N ASP A 26 16.49 -5.61 8.64
CA ASP A 26 17.38 -6.62 9.23
C ASP A 26 18.65 -6.02 9.84
N ASN A 27 19.16 -4.94 9.23
CA ASN A 27 20.37 -4.24 9.66
C ASN A 27 20.16 -3.34 10.88
N HIS A 28 18.92 -2.96 11.18
CA HIS A 28 18.57 -2.11 12.31
C HIS A 28 17.30 -2.66 12.94
N ARG A 29 17.44 -3.60 13.89
CA ARG A 29 16.32 -4.31 14.54
C ARG A 29 15.27 -3.42 15.21
N ALA A 30 15.56 -2.13 15.41
CA ALA A 30 14.63 -1.13 15.96
C ALA A 30 13.97 -0.24 14.89
N HIS A 31 14.36 -0.37 13.62
CA HIS A 31 13.82 0.41 12.51
C HIS A 31 12.86 -0.44 11.67
N ALA A 32 11.68 0.10 11.42
CA ALA A 32 10.69 -0.47 10.53
C ALA A 32 10.34 0.56 9.46
N GLU A 33 10.16 0.10 8.23
CA GLU A 33 9.61 0.93 7.16
C GLU A 33 8.19 0.48 6.83
N MET A 34 7.36 1.42 6.36
CA MET A 34 6.06 1.04 5.80
C MET A 34 6.32 0.29 4.51
N ASP A 35 5.72 -0.88 4.38
CA ASP A 35 5.90 -1.75 3.22
C ASP A 35 4.70 -1.63 2.29
N THR A 36 3.49 -1.84 2.81
CA THR A 36 2.26 -1.69 2.03
C THR A 36 1.16 -1.04 2.83
N VAL A 37 0.22 -0.39 2.14
CA VAL A 37 -1.06 0.04 2.73
C VAL A 37 -2.18 -0.53 1.89
N LYS A 38 -3.12 -1.24 2.54
CA LYS A 38 -4.27 -1.85 1.87
C LYS A 38 -5.58 -1.61 2.60
N CYS A 39 -6.68 -1.70 1.86
CA CYS A 39 -8.03 -1.69 2.41
C CYS A 39 -8.23 -2.90 3.31
N GLU A 40 -8.77 -2.68 4.51
CA GLU A 40 -9.06 -3.77 5.44
C GLU A 40 -10.15 -4.70 4.90
N GLU A 41 -11.17 -4.14 4.26
CA GLU A 41 -12.36 -4.87 3.81
C GLU A 41 -12.13 -5.68 2.53
N CYS A 42 -11.48 -5.08 1.52
CA CYS A 42 -11.36 -5.72 0.20
C CYS A 42 -9.91 -5.95 -0.24
N GLY A 43 -8.91 -5.60 0.56
CA GLY A 43 -7.51 -5.83 0.20
C GLY A 43 -6.92 -4.90 -0.87
N TYR A 44 -7.69 -3.93 -1.40
CA TYR A 44 -7.18 -2.95 -2.37
C TYR A 44 -5.95 -2.23 -1.84
N ILE A 45 -4.85 -2.29 -2.59
CA ILE A 45 -3.54 -1.76 -2.23
C ILE A 45 -3.41 -0.32 -2.73
N PHE A 46 -3.17 0.60 -1.80
CA PHE A 46 -2.97 2.02 -2.05
C PHE A 46 -1.49 2.38 -2.21
N PHE A 47 -0.60 1.62 -1.58
CA PHE A 47 0.83 1.90 -1.56
C PHE A 47 1.65 0.63 -1.42
N VAL A 48 2.80 0.63 -2.09
CA VAL A 48 3.89 -0.35 -1.95
C VAL A 48 5.22 0.41 -1.85
N ASN A 49 6.13 -0.04 -1.00
CA ASN A 49 7.44 0.57 -0.78
C ASN A 49 8.51 -0.07 -1.66
N GLU A 50 8.31 0.04 -2.98
CA GLU A 50 9.28 -0.40 -3.98
C GLU A 50 10.11 0.79 -4.48
N ASN A 51 11.42 0.58 -4.59
CA ASN A 51 12.38 1.52 -5.15
C ASN A 51 12.38 1.43 -6.67
N MET A 52 11.33 1.97 -7.30
CA MET A 52 11.11 1.94 -8.74
C MET A 52 10.57 3.29 -9.23
N GLU A 53 10.64 3.52 -10.54
CA GLU A 53 10.06 4.70 -11.16
C GLU A 53 8.54 4.74 -10.98
N GLU A 54 7.96 5.95 -10.99
CA GLU A 54 6.55 6.14 -10.63
C GLU A 54 5.58 5.38 -11.56
N ASP A 55 5.92 5.27 -12.85
CA ASP A 55 5.11 4.55 -13.83
C ASP A 55 5.15 3.03 -13.63
N GLU A 56 6.32 2.47 -13.31
CA GLU A 56 6.47 1.05 -12.99
C GLU A 56 5.71 0.72 -11.69
N LYS A 57 5.78 1.62 -10.71
CA LYS A 57 5.02 1.49 -9.45
C LYS A 57 3.51 1.48 -9.67
N LYS A 58 3.00 2.30 -10.59
CA LYS A 58 1.57 2.28 -10.98
C LYS A 58 1.19 0.97 -11.67
N GLN A 59 2.05 0.45 -12.55
CA GLN A 59 1.82 -0.85 -13.19
C GLN A 59 1.75 -1.97 -12.15
N LEU A 60 2.71 -2.01 -11.22
CA LEU A 60 2.73 -2.98 -10.13
C LEU A 60 1.48 -2.89 -9.25
N LEU A 61 1.06 -1.68 -8.86
CA LEU A 61 -0.17 -1.50 -8.09
C LEU A 61 -1.41 -2.00 -8.84
N ASN A 62 -1.49 -1.78 -10.15
CA ASN A 62 -2.59 -2.29 -10.96
C ASN A 62 -2.58 -3.82 -11.04
N GLU A 63 -1.42 -4.45 -11.17
CA GLU A 63 -1.28 -5.90 -11.19
C GLU A 63 -1.64 -6.53 -9.85
N LEU A 64 -1.09 -6.01 -8.74
CA LEU A 64 -1.40 -6.51 -7.41
C LEU A 64 -2.89 -6.35 -7.07
N ASN A 65 -3.50 -5.23 -7.44
CA ASN A 65 -4.93 -5.00 -7.23
C ASN A 65 -5.83 -5.91 -8.09
N LYS A 66 -5.34 -6.51 -9.17
CA LYS A 66 -6.10 -7.54 -9.90
C LYS A 66 -6.07 -8.90 -9.19
N ILE A 67 -5.02 -9.17 -8.42
CA ILE A 67 -4.80 -10.45 -7.74
C ILE A 67 -5.43 -10.44 -6.35
N TYR A 68 -5.18 -9.39 -5.58
CA TYR A 68 -5.56 -9.29 -4.17
C TYR A 68 -6.76 -8.40 -3.91
N GLY A 69 -7.11 -7.54 -4.88
CA GLY A 69 -8.09 -6.48 -4.75
C GLY A 69 -9.49 -6.97 -5.03
#